data_AF-A0A820H149-F1
#
_entry.id   AF-A0A820H149-F1
#
_cell.length_a   1.000
_cell.length_b   1.000
_cell.length_c   1.000
_cell.angle_alpha   90.00
_cell.angle_beta   90.00
_cell.angle_gamma   90.00
#
_symmetry.space_group_name_H-M   'P 1'
#
loop_
_entity.id
_entity.type
_entity.pdbx_description
1 polymer ?
#
loop_
_entity_poly.entity_id
_entity_poly.type
_entity_poly.pdbx_seq_one_letter_code
_entity_poly.pdbx_strand_id
1 'polypeptide(L)'
;MSQSCSIKKCIRTSRGLCDCCQQNLCLQHLNEHNASLISQLNPLTDEINALGDRLKTLSIHKAIADSREKLEQWREDCYKKIDCFFEQKCQELDHLIDEK
;
A
#
# COMPACT_ATOMS: atom_id res chain seq x y z
N MET A 1 -43.68 22.60 18.43
CA MET A 1 -44.40 22.36 17.16
C MET A 1 -43.77 21.17 16.47
N SER A 2 -44.56 20.20 16.04
CA SER A 2 -44.07 19.00 15.35
C SER A 2 -43.66 19.35 13.91
N GLN A 3 -42.38 19.17 13.56
CA GLN A 3 -41.87 19.45 12.21
C GLN A 3 -42.30 18.34 11.24
N SER A 4 -42.60 18.70 9.99
CA SER A 4 -42.91 17.75 8.92
C SER A 4 -41.63 17.16 8.32
N CYS A 5 -41.74 15.97 7.72
CA CYS A 5 -40.66 15.40 6.93
C CYS A 5 -40.28 16.34 5.76
N SER A 6 -38.99 16.57 5.54
CA SER A 6 -38.44 17.42 4.48
C SER A 6 -38.55 16.82 3.07
N ILE A 7 -38.90 15.53 2.95
CA ILE A 7 -39.08 14.86 1.66
C ILE A 7 -40.39 15.32 1.02
N LYS A 8 -40.31 15.79 -0.23
CA LYS A 8 -41.48 16.23 -1.00
C LYS A 8 -42.52 15.11 -1.07
N LYS A 9 -43.80 15.47 -0.86
CA LYS A 9 -44.96 14.55 -0.81
C LYS A 9 -45.04 13.65 0.43
N CYS A 10 -44.13 13.77 1.40
CA CYS A 10 -44.27 13.06 2.67
C CYS A 10 -45.13 13.87 3.65
N ILE A 11 -46.27 13.31 4.05
CA ILE A 11 -47.18 13.93 5.05
C ILE A 11 -46.82 13.55 6.50
N ARG A 12 -45.82 12.71 6.71
CA ARG A 12 -45.46 12.20 8.03
C ARG A 12 -44.69 13.24 8.84
N THR A 13 -44.90 13.23 10.15
CA THR A 13 -44.11 14.02 11.09
C THR A 13 -42.66 13.53 11.12
N SER A 14 -41.72 14.47 11.18
CA SER A 14 -40.32 14.17 11.41
C SER A 14 -40.14 13.50 12.77
N ARG A 15 -39.22 12.54 12.81
CA ARG A 15 -38.81 11.81 14.00
C ARG A 15 -37.33 11.98 14.33
N GLY A 16 -36.56 12.60 13.43
CA GLY A 16 -35.15 12.88 13.62
C GLY A 16 -34.61 13.84 12.57
N LEU A 17 -33.56 14.55 12.96
CA LEU A 17 -32.76 15.41 12.07
C LEU A 17 -31.57 14.59 11.58
N CYS A 18 -31.27 14.65 10.28
CA CYS A 18 -30.00 14.16 9.77
C CYS A 18 -28.95 15.26 9.92
N ASP A 19 -27.89 15.03 10.69
CA ASP A 19 -26.83 16.02 10.92
C ASP A 19 -26.00 16.32 9.66
N CYS A 20 -25.85 15.35 8.75
CA CYS A 20 -25.10 15.52 7.51
C CYS A 20 -25.84 16.45 6.53
N CYS A 21 -27.16 16.32 6.43
CA CYS A 21 -27.97 17.01 5.42
C CYS A 21 -28.80 18.15 5.99
N GLN A 22 -28.85 18.28 7.33
CA GLN A 22 -29.69 19.23 8.06
C GLN A 22 -31.18 19.13 7.69
N GLN A 23 -31.65 17.90 7.41
CA GLN A 23 -33.02 17.61 6.98
C GLN A 23 -33.80 16.87 8.06
N ASN A 24 -35.02 17.32 8.33
CA ASN A 24 -35.94 16.69 9.25
C ASN A 24 -36.64 15.52 8.56
N LEU A 25 -36.34 14.29 8.95
CA LEU A 25 -36.84 13.09 8.29
C LEU A 25 -37.81 12.32 9.20
N CYS A 26 -38.81 11.69 8.59
CA CYS A 26 -39.61 10.69 9.29
C CYS A 26 -38.81 9.38 9.40
N LEU A 27 -39.23 8.46 10.27
CA LEU A 27 -38.49 7.22 10.54
C LEU A 27 -38.17 6.41 9.27
N GLN A 28 -39.13 6.33 8.33
CA GLN A 28 -38.92 5.60 7.07
C GLN A 28 -37.83 6.25 6.22
N HIS A 29 -37.94 7.56 5.94
CA HIS A 29 -36.96 8.25 5.11
C HIS A 29 -35.59 8.35 5.79
N LEU A 30 -35.53 8.37 7.12
CA LEU A 30 -34.26 8.29 7.85
C LEU A 30 -33.58 6.93 7.65
N ASN A 31 -34.34 5.84 7.69
CA ASN A 31 -33.82 4.49 7.43
C ASN A 31 -33.36 4.32 5.98
N GLU A 32 -34.15 4.81 5.01
CA GLU A 32 -33.78 4.79 3.59
C GLU A 32 -32.53 5.65 3.33
N HIS A 33 -32.45 6.82 3.95
CA HIS A 33 -31.30 7.70 3.87
C HIS A 33 -30.04 7.03 4.43
N ASN A 34 -30.13 6.41 5.61
CA ASN A 34 -29.03 5.67 6.21
C ASN A 34 -28.61 4.46 5.37
N ALA A 35 -29.57 3.72 4.81
CA ALA A 35 -29.28 2.61 3.92
C ALA A 35 -28.54 3.07 2.65
N SER A 36 -28.95 4.21 2.06
CA SER A 36 -28.26 4.80 0.91
C SER A 36 -26.83 5.23 1.26
N LEU A 37 -26.63 5.86 2.41
CA LEU A 37 -25.30 6.24 2.89
C LEU A 37 -24.40 5.01 3.10
N ILE A 38 -24.89 3.99 3.79
CA ILE A 38 -24.15 2.73 4.00
C ILE A 38 -23.78 2.09 2.67
N SER A 39 -24.70 2.07 1.70
CA SER A 39 -24.45 1.49 0.38
C SER A 39 -23.33 2.19 -0.41
N GLN A 40 -23.05 3.46 -0.10
CA GLN A 40 -21.96 4.23 -0.71
C GLN A 40 -20.67 4.14 0.11
N LEU A 41 -20.75 4.13 1.44
CA LEU A 41 -19.59 4.08 2.33
C LEU A 41 -18.87 2.74 2.31
N ASN A 42 -19.60 1.63 2.18
CA ASN A 42 -18.99 0.30 2.16
C ASN A 42 -18.03 0.13 0.97
N PRO A 43 -18.42 0.42 -0.30
CA PRO A 43 -17.49 0.38 -1.43
C PRO A 43 -16.26 1.26 -1.25
N LEU A 44 -16.44 2.48 -0.73
CA LEU A 44 -15.31 3.39 -0.47
C LEU A 44 -14.35 2.83 0.57
N THR A 45 -14.86 2.15 1.59
CA THR A 45 -14.04 1.48 2.60
C THR A 45 -13.25 0.33 1.98
N ASP A 46 -13.89 -0.46 1.12
CA ASP A 46 -13.24 -1.55 0.39
C ASP A 46 -12.14 -1.01 -0.56
N GLU A 47 -12.40 0.09 -1.27
CA GLU A 47 -11.42 0.75 -2.12
C GLU A 47 -10.21 1.29 -1.32
N ILE A 48 -10.46 1.94 -0.17
CA ILE A 48 -9.40 2.41 0.72
C ILE A 48 -8.56 1.25 1.24
N ASN A 49 -9.19 0.15 1.65
CA ASN A 49 -8.50 -1.05 2.10
C ASN A 49 -7.65 -1.66 0.98
N ALA A 50 -8.21 -1.78 -0.23
CA ALA A 50 -7.49 -2.28 -1.39
C ALA A 50 -6.29 -1.40 -1.77
N LEU A 51 -6.45 -0.07 -1.70
CA LEU A 51 -5.35 0.88 -1.90
C LEU A 51 -4.29 0.74 -0.80
N GLY A 52 -4.70 0.56 0.45
CA GLY A 52 -3.81 0.32 1.58
C GLY A 52 -2.98 -0.95 1.42
N ASP A 53 -3.60 -2.04 0.96
CA ASP A 53 -2.90 -3.30 0.72
C ASP A 53 -1.98 -3.23 -0.50
N ARG A 54 -2.36 -2.49 -1.55
CA ARG A 54 -1.49 -2.16 -2.68
C ARG A 54 -0.27 -1.33 -2.23
N LEU A 55 -0.46 -0.40 -1.31
CA LEU A 55 0.62 0.41 -0.75
C LEU A 55 1.56 -0.44 0.12
N LYS A 56 1.04 -1.39 0.90
CA LYS A 56 1.88 -2.36 1.64
C LYS A 56 2.67 -3.26 0.69
N THR A 57 2.11 -3.59 -0.48
CA THR A 57 2.79 -4.40 -1.51
C THR A 57 3.75 -3.61 -2.39
N LEU A 58 3.72 -2.28 -2.39
CA LEU A 58 4.82 -1.43 -2.88
C LEU A 58 6.03 -1.64 -1.99
N SER A 59 6.72 -2.76 -2.25
CA SER A 59 7.66 -3.38 -1.36
C SER A 59 9.03 -2.71 -1.48
N ILE A 60 9.13 -1.53 -0.87
CA ILE A 60 10.41 -0.85 -0.63
C ILE A 60 11.37 -1.82 0.07
N HIS A 61 10.87 -2.65 0.99
CA HIS A 61 11.67 -3.67 1.66
C HIS A 61 12.20 -4.73 0.71
N LYS A 62 11.39 -5.22 -0.24
CA LYS A 62 11.87 -6.15 -1.27
C LYS A 62 12.89 -5.50 -2.19
N ALA A 63 12.63 -4.28 -2.65
CA ALA A 63 13.59 -3.54 -3.47
C ALA A 63 14.93 -3.35 -2.74
N ILE A 64 14.91 -3.01 -1.44
CA ILE A 64 16.11 -2.89 -0.60
C ILE A 64 16.80 -4.25 -0.44
N ALA A 65 16.04 -5.33 -0.21
CA ALA A 65 16.59 -6.67 -0.08
C ALA A 65 17.30 -7.11 -1.38
N ASP A 66 16.62 -6.97 -2.52
CA ASP A 66 17.16 -7.29 -3.84
C ASP A 66 18.42 -6.45 -4.16
N SER A 67 18.43 -5.16 -3.78
CA SER A 67 19.62 -4.31 -3.93
C SER A 67 20.77 -4.77 -3.05
N ARG A 68 20.51 -5.19 -1.81
CA ARG A 68 21.54 -5.69 -0.89
C ARG A 68 22.15 -6.99 -1.39
N GLU A 69 21.34 -7.91 -1.89
CA GLU A 69 21.80 -9.17 -2.48
C GLU A 69 22.73 -8.91 -3.67
N LYS A 70 22.36 -7.99 -4.57
CA LYS A 70 23.21 -7.60 -5.71
C LYS A 70 24.55 -6.98 -5.27
N LEU A 71 24.54 -6.17 -4.22
CA LEU A 71 25.77 -5.58 -3.67
C LEU A 71 26.68 -6.65 -3.04
N GLU A 72 26.10 -7.63 -2.36
CA GLU A 72 26.82 -8.76 -1.79
C GLU A 72 27.46 -9.62 -2.88
N GLN A 73 26.70 -9.96 -3.93
CA GLN A 73 27.23 -10.69 -5.08
C GLN A 73 28.37 -9.91 -5.77
N TRP A 74 28.19 -8.60 -5.97
CA TRP A 74 29.24 -7.76 -6.55
C TRP A 74 30.51 -7.77 -5.70
N ARG A 75 30.39 -7.73 -4.36
CA ARG A 75 31.52 -7.82 -3.44
C ARG A 75 32.26 -9.14 -3.59
N GLU A 76 31.54 -10.27 -3.59
CA GLU A 76 32.14 -11.59 -3.77
C GLU A 76 32.85 -11.73 -5.12
N ASP A 77 32.24 -11.24 -6.20
CA ASP A 77 32.81 -11.29 -7.54
C ASP A 77 34.10 -10.46 -7.64
N CYS A 78 34.15 -9.31 -6.96
CA CYS A 78 35.36 -8.50 -6.86
C CYS A 78 36.48 -9.24 -6.14
N TYR A 79 36.21 -9.86 -4.99
CA TYR A 79 37.22 -10.63 -4.27
C TYR A 79 37.77 -11.78 -5.10
N LYS A 80 36.89 -12.58 -5.73
CA LYS A 80 37.32 -13.68 -6.62
C LYS A 80 38.24 -13.21 -7.75
N LYS A 81 37.97 -12.03 -8.33
CA LYS A 81 38.82 -11.46 -9.38
C LYS A 81 40.19 -11.03 -8.85
N ILE A 82 40.23 -10.44 -7.65
CA ILE A 82 41.47 -10.03 -7.00
C ILE A 82 42.31 -11.27 -6.67
N ASP A 83 41.70 -12.30 -6.09
CA ASP A 83 42.39 -13.54 -5.72
C ASP A 83 42.96 -14.26 -6.96
N CYS A 84 42.16 -14.38 -8.02
CA CYS A 84 42.61 -14.97 -9.28
C CYS A 84 43.79 -14.19 -9.89
N PHE A 85 43.72 -12.85 -9.88
CA PHE A 85 44.83 -12.03 -10.37
C PHE A 85 46.09 -12.18 -9.51
N PHE A 86 45.93 -12.24 -8.19
CA PHE A 86 47.03 -12.46 -7.26
C PHE A 86 47.72 -13.81 -7.51
N GLU A 87 46.94 -14.90 -7.59
CA GLU A 87 47.46 -16.25 -7.88
C GLU A 87 48.20 -16.30 -9.21
N GLN A 88 47.64 -15.69 -10.27
CA GLN A 88 48.32 -15.60 -11.57
C GLN A 88 49.67 -14.89 -11.45
N LYS A 89 49.75 -13.79 -10.70
CA LYS A 89 51.01 -13.06 -10.52
C LYS A 89 52.02 -13.81 -9.68
N CYS A 90 51.58 -14.57 -8.67
CA CYS A 90 52.47 -15.48 -7.95
C CYS A 90 53.06 -16.55 -8.88
N GLN A 91 52.22 -17.20 -9.69
CA GLN A 91 52.68 -18.21 -10.66
C GLN A 91 53.66 -17.64 -11.69
N GLU A 92 53.38 -16.44 -12.23
CA GLU A 92 54.31 -15.75 -13.12
C GLU A 92 55.68 -15.49 -12.46
N LEU A 93 55.70 -15.11 -11.18
CA LEU A 93 56.92 -14.88 -10.43
C LEU A 93 57.68 -16.17 -10.15
N ASP A 94 56.99 -17.24 -9.76
CA ASP A 94 57.60 -18.54 -9.50
C ASP A 94 58.28 -19.09 -10.78
N HIS A 95 57.61 -18.98 -11.93
CA HIS A 95 58.19 -19.36 -13.21
C HIS A 95 59.46 -18.56 -13.56
N LEU A 96 59.51 -17.27 -13.27
CA LEU A 96 60.70 -16.44 -13.51
C LEU A 96 61.87 -16.81 -12.59
N ILE A 97 61.59 -17.35 -11.40
CA ILE A 97 62.62 -17.79 -10.46
C ILE A 97 63.14 -19.17 -10.86
N ASP A 98 62.27 -20.08 -11.29
CA ASP A 98 62.62 -21.45 -11.67
C ASP A 98 63.35 -21.56 -13.03
N GLU A 99 63.18 -20.58 -13.93
CA GLU A 99 63.91 -20.51 -15.21
C GLU A 99 65.36 -19.99 -15.09
N LYS A 100 65.86 -19.79 -13.86
CA LYS A 100 67.18 -19.21 -13.58
C LYS A 100 68.15 -20.19 -12.91
#